data_AF-A0A453HSS2-F1
#
_entry.id   AF-A0A453HSS2-F1
#
_cell.length_a   1.000
_cell.length_b   1.000
_cell.length_c   1.000
_cell.angle_alpha   90.00
_cell.angle_beta   90.00
_cell.angle_gamma   90.00
#
_symmetry.space_group_name_H-M   'P 1'
#
loop_
_entity.id
_entity.type
_entity.pdbx_description
1 polymer ?
#
loop_
_entity_poly.entity_id
_entity_poly.type
_entity_poly.pdbx_seq_one_letter_code
_entity_poly.pdbx_strand_id
1 'polypeptide(L)'
;LGRAPAPPPPPPQRGTTGTVNKATALVEMYNSLNKRDTKKAVTVSAAHHNSIVGELQNRSTHLLAIKTDVETKGDFINGLINKVQMTTYTDVEQVLTFVDWLDQQLSTLSDETGVLKHFSWPERKADALREAAFEYRDLKCVVTEISSLNADDGSPTSCEATLRKISSLLDKYEIKNQLS
;
A
#
# COMPACT_ATOMS: atom_id res chain seq x y z
N LEU A 1 79.85 12.10 14.08
CA LEU A 1 78.76 11.12 14.25
C LEU A 1 78.81 10.57 15.68
N GLY A 2 78.11 11.21 16.63
CA GLY A 2 78.05 10.76 18.03
C GLY A 2 76.70 10.10 18.32
N ARG A 3 76.71 8.83 18.72
CA ARG A 3 75.55 7.93 18.88
C ARG A 3 74.80 8.25 20.18
N ALA A 4 73.47 8.35 20.12
CA ALA A 4 72.60 8.52 21.28
C ALA A 4 72.72 7.33 22.27
N PRO A 5 72.52 7.55 23.59
CA PRO A 5 72.65 6.48 24.59
C PRO A 5 71.50 5.47 24.48
N ALA A 6 71.81 4.20 24.77
CA ALA A 6 70.87 3.09 24.67
C ALA A 6 69.73 3.18 25.71
N PRO A 7 68.52 2.70 25.37
CA PRO A 7 67.38 2.71 26.28
C PRO A 7 67.60 1.76 27.47
N PRO A 8 66.99 2.05 28.64
CA PRO A 8 67.16 1.23 29.84
C PRO A 8 66.52 -0.16 29.70
N PRO A 9 67.05 -1.18 30.40
CA PRO A 9 66.57 -2.55 30.31
C PRO A 9 65.18 -2.74 30.96
N PRO A 10 64.37 -3.71 30.48
CA PRO A 10 63.07 -4.01 31.04
C PRO A 10 63.15 -4.67 32.43
N PRO A 11 62.18 -4.43 33.33
CA PRO A 11 62.17 -4.99 34.68
C PRO A 11 61.90 -6.52 34.70
N PRO A 12 62.31 -7.23 35.77
CA PRO A 12 62.31 -8.70 35.81
C PRO A 12 60.91 -9.29 35.95
N GLN A 13 60.64 -10.34 35.17
CA GLN A 13 59.44 -11.16 35.28
C GLN A 13 59.44 -11.94 36.60
N ARG A 14 58.44 -11.72 37.45
CA ARG A 14 58.12 -12.59 38.59
C ARG A 14 56.93 -13.46 38.21
N GLY A 15 57.18 -14.76 38.05
CA GLY A 15 56.13 -15.74 37.82
C GLY A 15 55.27 -15.93 39.06
N THR A 16 53.97 -16.18 38.87
CA THR A 16 53.27 -17.39 39.36
C THR A 16 51.78 -17.34 39.00
N THR A 17 51.29 -18.50 38.60
CA THR A 17 49.89 -18.97 38.73
C THR A 17 48.80 -18.26 37.92
N GLY A 18 48.50 -18.86 36.75
CA GLY A 18 47.15 -19.37 36.49
C GLY A 18 46.06 -18.36 36.15
N THR A 19 46.22 -17.52 35.13
CA THR A 19 45.08 -16.75 34.57
C THR A 19 45.14 -16.46 33.06
N VAL A 20 46.26 -16.74 32.37
CA VAL A 20 46.49 -16.32 30.97
C VAL A 20 45.56 -17.02 29.96
N ASN A 21 44.93 -18.15 30.33
CA ASN A 21 44.07 -18.88 29.39
C ASN A 21 42.65 -18.33 29.29
N LYS A 22 42.14 -17.64 30.33
CA LYS A 22 40.74 -17.14 30.31
C LYS A 22 40.58 -15.95 29.36
N ALA A 23 41.51 -15.00 29.38
CA ALA A 23 41.43 -13.84 28.49
C ALA A 23 41.53 -14.26 27.01
N THR A 24 42.49 -15.14 26.68
CA THR A 24 42.66 -15.67 25.33
C THR A 24 41.47 -16.56 24.91
N ALA A 25 40.97 -17.42 25.80
CA ALA A 25 39.80 -18.24 25.52
C ALA A 25 38.51 -17.41 25.36
N LEU A 26 38.35 -16.31 26.09
CA LEU A 26 37.23 -15.39 25.91
C LEU A 26 37.34 -14.61 24.59
N VAL A 27 38.55 -14.21 24.19
CA VAL A 27 38.81 -13.60 22.89
C VAL A 27 38.57 -14.60 21.76
N GLU A 28 38.97 -15.86 21.91
CA GLU A 28 38.71 -16.93 20.93
C GLU A 28 37.25 -17.37 20.89
N MET A 29 36.55 -17.35 22.02
CA MET A 29 35.11 -17.59 22.13
C MET A 29 34.33 -16.46 21.45
N TYR A 30 34.68 -15.21 21.72
CA TYR A 30 34.12 -14.03 21.05
C TYR A 30 34.37 -14.06 19.54
N ASN A 31 35.61 -14.38 19.13
CA ASN A 31 35.96 -14.52 17.72
C ASN A 31 35.26 -15.72 17.05
N SER A 32 35.01 -16.81 17.79
CA SER A 32 34.29 -18.00 17.31
C SER A 32 32.78 -17.79 17.18
N LEU A 33 32.18 -17.00 18.07
CA LEU A 33 30.78 -16.57 17.99
C LEU A 33 30.60 -15.63 16.81
N ASN A 34 31.47 -14.61 16.70
CA ASN A 34 31.42 -13.71 15.56
C ASN A 34 31.71 -14.45 14.25
N LYS A 35 32.66 -15.39 14.14
CA LYS A 35 32.95 -16.07 12.86
C LYS A 35 31.84 -17.00 12.34
N ARG A 36 30.97 -17.56 13.21
CA ARG A 36 29.88 -18.46 12.79
C ARG A 36 28.60 -17.72 12.42
N ASP A 37 28.31 -16.61 13.09
CA ASP A 37 27.11 -15.81 12.84
C ASP A 37 27.35 -14.57 11.97
N THR A 38 28.58 -14.04 11.84
CA THR A 38 28.82 -12.83 11.02
C THR A 38 28.44 -13.01 9.57
N LYS A 39 28.69 -14.17 8.94
CA LYS A 39 28.31 -14.33 7.53
C LYS A 39 26.80 -14.27 7.33
N LYS A 40 26.00 -14.92 8.19
CA LYS A 40 24.53 -14.88 8.13
C LYS A 40 23.96 -13.55 8.66
N ALA A 41 24.48 -13.02 9.75
CA ALA A 41 24.05 -11.76 10.35
C ALA A 41 24.41 -10.55 9.49
N VAL A 42 25.57 -10.53 8.82
CA VAL A 42 25.94 -9.47 7.86
C VAL A 42 25.08 -9.56 6.61
N THR A 43 24.79 -10.75 6.09
CA THR A 43 23.86 -10.89 4.95
C THR A 43 22.45 -10.49 5.30
N VAL A 44 21.97 -10.85 6.50
CA VAL A 44 20.63 -10.50 6.98
C VAL A 44 20.54 -9.01 7.29
N SER A 45 21.54 -8.40 7.94
CA SER A 45 21.61 -6.95 8.18
C SER A 45 21.73 -6.15 6.88
N ALA A 46 22.48 -6.63 5.89
CA ALA A 46 22.57 -6.00 4.58
C ALA A 46 21.26 -6.14 3.80
N ALA A 47 20.57 -7.27 3.89
CA ALA A 47 19.25 -7.45 3.29
C ALA A 47 18.20 -6.53 3.93
N HIS A 48 18.19 -6.40 5.27
CA HIS A 48 17.33 -5.43 5.97
C HIS A 48 17.70 -4.00 5.62
N HIS A 49 18.98 -3.65 5.57
CA HIS A 49 19.43 -2.32 5.15
C HIS A 49 19.02 -2.00 3.71
N ASN A 50 19.19 -2.95 2.78
CA ASN A 50 18.75 -2.81 1.39
C ASN A 50 17.22 -2.74 1.26
N SER A 51 16.48 -3.46 2.11
CA SER A 51 15.01 -3.34 2.22
C SER A 51 14.62 -1.93 2.66
N ILE A 52 15.21 -1.44 3.75
CA ILE A 52 14.93 -0.10 4.29
C ILE A 52 15.29 1.00 3.27
N VAL A 53 16.45 0.90 2.64
CA VAL A 53 16.88 1.85 1.59
C VAL A 53 15.98 1.78 0.37
N GLY A 54 15.58 0.58 -0.05
CA GLY A 54 14.64 0.38 -1.15
C GLY A 54 13.26 0.97 -0.86
N GLU A 55 12.72 0.74 0.34
CA GLU A 55 11.47 1.34 0.81
C GLU A 55 11.56 2.88 0.86
N LEU A 56 12.68 3.41 1.36
CA LEU A 56 12.90 4.86 1.44
C LEU A 56 12.97 5.47 0.03
N GLN A 57 13.70 4.85 -0.89
CA GLN A 57 13.78 5.32 -2.27
C GLN A 57 12.42 5.24 -2.96
N ASN A 58 11.65 4.17 -2.77
CA ASN A 58 10.31 4.04 -3.31
C ASN A 58 9.38 5.15 -2.80
N ARG A 59 9.36 5.38 -1.48
CA ARG A 59 8.59 6.47 -0.87
C ARG A 59 9.02 7.84 -1.39
N SER A 60 10.33 8.06 -1.53
CA SER A 60 10.87 9.32 -2.06
C SER A 60 10.47 9.54 -3.52
N THR A 61 10.57 8.52 -4.37
CA THR A 61 10.15 8.58 -5.78
C THR A 61 8.65 8.86 -5.88
N HIS A 62 7.83 8.18 -5.07
CA HIS A 62 6.39 8.40 -5.01
C HIS A 62 6.03 9.84 -4.63
N LEU A 63 6.64 10.38 -3.56
CA LEU A 63 6.42 11.78 -3.15
C LEU A 63 6.85 12.79 -4.23
N LEU A 64 7.93 12.49 -4.97
CA LEU A 64 8.38 13.34 -6.06
C LEU A 64 7.39 13.31 -7.24
N ALA A 65 6.80 12.15 -7.54
CA ALA A 65 5.77 12.02 -8.56
C ALA A 65 4.51 12.83 -8.19
N ILE A 66 4.05 12.75 -6.93
CA ILE A 66 2.96 13.59 -6.41
C ILE A 66 3.28 15.07 -6.61
N LYS A 67 4.46 15.50 -6.17
CA LYS A 67 4.87 16.89 -6.30
C LYS A 67 4.87 17.34 -7.77
N THR A 68 5.39 16.50 -8.65
CA THR A 68 5.42 16.77 -10.09
C THR A 68 4.01 16.93 -10.65
N ASP A 69 3.08 16.04 -10.28
CA ASP A 69 1.68 16.13 -10.71
C ASP A 69 1.00 17.39 -10.19
N VAL A 70 1.22 17.76 -8.91
CA VAL A 70 0.67 19.00 -8.33
C VAL A 70 1.17 20.24 -9.09
N GLU A 71 2.44 20.27 -9.48
CA GLU A 71 3.06 21.39 -10.19
C GLU A 71 2.64 21.46 -11.67
N THR A 72 2.51 20.32 -12.35
CA THR A 72 2.33 20.26 -13.81
C THR A 72 0.89 20.08 -14.25
N LYS A 73 0.03 19.47 -13.43
CA LYS A 73 -1.36 19.14 -13.77
C LYS A 73 -2.38 20.05 -13.07
N GLY A 74 -1.95 21.21 -12.54
CA GLY A 74 -2.83 22.12 -11.81
C GLY A 74 -4.04 22.59 -12.61
N ASP A 75 -3.85 23.06 -13.85
CA ASP A 75 -4.95 23.51 -14.72
C ASP A 75 -5.91 22.37 -15.07
N PHE A 76 -5.37 21.18 -15.31
CA PHE A 76 -6.15 19.98 -15.54
C PHE A 76 -7.07 19.67 -14.35
N ILE A 77 -6.51 19.63 -13.13
CA ILE A 77 -7.27 19.34 -11.91
C ILE A 77 -8.31 20.44 -11.63
N ASN A 78 -7.96 21.71 -11.81
CA ASN A 78 -8.92 22.81 -11.69
C ASN A 78 -10.09 22.67 -12.68
N GLY A 79 -9.81 22.18 -13.90
CA GLY A 79 -10.84 21.82 -14.88
C GLY A 79 -11.74 20.67 -14.40
N LEU A 80 -11.17 19.64 -13.77
CA LEU A 80 -11.94 18.56 -13.14
C LEU A 80 -12.83 19.08 -12.00
N ILE A 81 -12.28 19.91 -11.12
CA ILE A 81 -13.01 20.52 -9.99
C ILE A 81 -14.22 21.31 -10.51
N ASN A 82 -14.02 22.15 -11.52
CA ASN A 82 -15.09 22.92 -12.13
C ASN A 82 -16.16 21.99 -12.70
N LYS A 83 -15.78 20.97 -13.49
CA LYS A 83 -16.74 19.99 -14.00
C LYS A 83 -17.52 19.30 -12.89
N VAL A 84 -16.86 18.81 -11.83
CA VAL A 84 -17.55 18.18 -10.70
C VAL A 84 -18.55 19.16 -10.07
N GLN A 85 -18.19 20.43 -9.90
CA GLN A 85 -19.09 21.42 -9.28
C GLN A 85 -20.25 21.84 -10.19
N MET A 86 -19.99 22.15 -11.46
CA MET A 86 -20.97 22.74 -12.38
C MET A 86 -21.88 21.71 -13.06
N THR A 87 -21.51 20.43 -13.06
CA THR A 87 -22.36 19.41 -13.69
C THR A 87 -23.64 19.20 -12.87
N THR A 88 -24.76 19.20 -13.59
CA THR A 88 -26.08 18.81 -13.10
C THR A 88 -26.53 17.58 -13.88
N TYR A 89 -27.21 16.66 -13.22
CA TYR A 89 -27.59 15.38 -13.81
C TYR A 89 -29.11 15.28 -13.80
N THR A 90 -29.67 14.94 -14.95
CA THR A 90 -31.12 14.71 -15.09
C THR A 90 -31.46 13.22 -14.91
N ASP A 91 -30.48 12.34 -15.11
CA ASP A 91 -30.64 10.90 -15.04
C ASP A 91 -29.41 10.23 -14.41
N VAL A 92 -29.62 9.10 -13.74
CA VAL A 92 -28.58 8.34 -13.05
C VAL A 92 -27.57 7.71 -14.03
N GLU A 93 -27.98 7.39 -15.26
CA GLU A 93 -27.04 6.92 -16.30
C GLU A 93 -26.03 8.01 -16.70
N GLN A 94 -26.40 9.29 -16.58
CA GLN A 94 -25.45 10.40 -16.78
C GLN A 94 -24.45 10.47 -15.63
N VAL A 95 -24.88 10.18 -14.39
CA VAL A 95 -23.98 10.07 -13.24
C VAL A 95 -22.99 8.94 -13.46
N LEU A 96 -23.44 7.77 -13.92
CA LEU A 96 -22.55 6.65 -14.26
C LEU A 96 -21.49 7.04 -15.28
N THR A 97 -21.93 7.62 -16.41
CA THR A 97 -21.03 8.01 -17.50
C THR A 97 -20.03 9.06 -17.03
N PHE A 98 -20.47 10.00 -16.20
CA PHE A 98 -19.60 11.02 -15.64
C PHE A 98 -18.58 10.44 -14.65
N VAL A 99 -19.00 9.54 -13.76
CA VAL A 99 -18.10 8.90 -12.79
C VAL A 99 -17.04 8.06 -13.50
N ASP A 100 -17.43 7.28 -14.52
CA ASP A 100 -16.45 6.53 -15.32
C ASP A 100 -15.42 7.43 -16.00
N TRP A 101 -15.89 8.55 -16.58
CA TRP A 101 -15.00 9.54 -17.17
C TRP A 101 -14.10 10.18 -16.11
N LEU A 102 -14.65 10.52 -14.94
CA LEU A 102 -13.92 11.17 -13.85
C LEU A 102 -12.82 10.25 -13.32
N ASP A 103 -13.13 8.99 -13.07
CA ASP A 103 -12.17 7.99 -12.59
C ASP A 103 -11.09 7.73 -13.62
N GLN A 104 -11.42 7.73 -14.92
CA GLN A 104 -10.42 7.66 -16.00
C GLN A 104 -9.51 8.90 -16.03
N GLN A 105 -10.04 10.10 -15.77
CA GLN A 105 -9.22 11.30 -15.68
C GLN A 105 -8.27 11.23 -14.47
N LEU A 106 -8.78 10.78 -13.32
CA LEU A 106 -8.03 10.73 -12.07
C LEU A 106 -7.00 9.59 -12.04
N SER A 107 -7.23 8.50 -12.79
CA SER A 107 -6.24 7.43 -12.97
C SER A 107 -4.96 7.87 -13.70
N THR A 108 -4.94 9.08 -14.27
CA THR A 108 -3.72 9.67 -14.86
C THR A 108 -2.79 10.29 -13.82
N LEU A 109 -3.25 10.44 -12.57
CA LEU A 109 -2.44 10.93 -11.45
C LEU A 109 -1.64 9.79 -10.82
N SER A 110 -0.45 10.11 -10.34
CA SER A 110 0.44 9.14 -9.68
C SER A 110 -0.12 8.65 -8.34
N ASP A 111 -0.79 9.55 -7.61
CA ASP A 111 -1.56 9.28 -6.40
C ASP A 111 -2.71 10.29 -6.35
N GLU A 112 -3.93 9.82 -6.57
CA GLU A 112 -5.14 10.66 -6.57
C GLU A 112 -5.28 11.44 -5.25
N THR A 113 -5.24 10.75 -4.11
CA THR A 113 -5.48 11.38 -2.81
C THR A 113 -4.33 12.33 -2.46
N GLY A 114 -3.10 11.89 -2.73
CA GLY A 114 -1.89 12.67 -2.50
C GLY A 114 -1.83 13.95 -3.32
N VAL A 115 -2.32 13.95 -4.56
CA VAL A 115 -2.34 15.11 -5.45
C VAL A 115 -3.55 16.01 -5.14
N LEU A 116 -4.75 15.45 -5.05
CA LEU A 116 -5.99 16.21 -4.90
C LEU A 116 -6.05 17.01 -3.58
N LYS A 117 -5.38 16.58 -2.51
CA LYS A 117 -5.30 17.33 -1.24
C LYS A 117 -4.68 18.73 -1.37
N HIS A 118 -3.93 18.98 -2.45
CA HIS A 118 -3.32 20.28 -2.72
C HIS A 118 -4.26 21.25 -3.46
N PHE A 119 -5.46 20.79 -3.82
CA PHE A 119 -6.47 21.56 -4.53
C PHE A 119 -7.76 21.66 -3.71
N SER A 120 -8.65 22.59 -4.08
CA SER A 120 -9.99 22.71 -3.49
C SER A 120 -10.94 21.65 -4.05
N TRP A 121 -10.56 20.38 -3.91
CA TRP A 121 -11.31 19.25 -4.45
C TRP A 121 -12.70 19.14 -3.76
N PRO A 122 -13.81 19.07 -4.51
CA PRO A 122 -15.15 18.94 -3.96
C PRO A 122 -15.43 17.50 -3.51
N GLU A 123 -14.66 17.02 -2.52
CA GLU A 123 -14.63 15.64 -2.00
C GLU A 123 -16.03 15.09 -1.76
N ARG A 124 -16.84 15.78 -0.94
CA ARG A 124 -18.22 15.34 -0.65
C ARG A 124 -19.08 15.12 -1.89
N LYS A 125 -18.95 15.97 -2.92
CA LYS A 125 -19.76 15.84 -4.14
C LYS A 125 -19.22 14.71 -5.01
N ALA A 126 -17.90 14.61 -5.16
CA ALA A 126 -17.27 13.52 -5.90
C ALA A 126 -17.60 12.15 -5.29
N ASP A 127 -17.49 12.03 -3.97
CA ASP A 127 -17.78 10.78 -3.25
C ASP A 127 -19.26 10.42 -3.33
N ALA A 128 -20.16 11.39 -3.16
CA ALA A 128 -21.59 11.13 -3.33
C ALA A 128 -21.95 10.65 -4.75
N LEU A 129 -21.29 11.17 -5.79
CA LEU A 129 -21.50 10.72 -7.16
C LEU A 129 -20.99 9.30 -7.37
N ARG A 130 -19.81 8.97 -6.83
CA ARG A 130 -19.23 7.62 -6.89
C ARG A 130 -20.07 6.62 -6.13
N GLU A 131 -20.54 6.96 -4.94
CA GLU A 131 -21.41 6.12 -4.13
C GLU A 131 -22.73 5.86 -4.86
N ALA A 132 -23.40 6.91 -5.35
CA ALA A 132 -24.64 6.77 -6.12
C ALA A 132 -24.45 5.91 -7.38
N ALA A 133 -23.33 6.06 -8.08
CA ALA A 133 -23.00 5.25 -9.24
C ALA A 133 -22.77 3.77 -8.86
N PHE A 134 -22.06 3.51 -7.77
CA PHE A 134 -21.82 2.17 -7.26
C PHE A 134 -23.11 1.48 -6.82
N GLU A 135 -23.92 2.14 -6.00
CA GLU A 135 -25.22 1.64 -5.52
C GLU A 135 -26.16 1.34 -6.70
N TYR A 136 -26.25 2.24 -7.67
CA TYR A 136 -27.10 2.02 -8.84
C TYR A 136 -26.62 0.84 -9.69
N ARG A 137 -25.30 0.66 -9.87
CA ARG A 137 -24.75 -0.51 -10.56
C ARG A 137 -25.08 -1.80 -9.83
N ASP A 138 -24.95 -1.82 -8.51
CA ASP A 138 -25.30 -2.97 -7.67
C ASP A 138 -26.78 -3.32 -7.83
N LEU A 139 -27.66 -2.32 -7.71
CA LEU A 139 -29.10 -2.51 -7.89
C LEU A 139 -29.44 -2.99 -9.31
N LYS A 140 -28.84 -2.38 -10.34
CA LYS A 140 -29.03 -2.77 -11.75
C LYS A 140 -28.58 -4.20 -11.98
N CYS A 141 -27.47 -4.64 -11.38
CA CYS A 141 -27.00 -6.02 -11.42
C CYS A 141 -28.07 -6.97 -10.87
N VAL A 142 -28.58 -6.72 -9.66
CA VAL A 142 -29.63 -7.54 -9.03
C VAL A 142 -30.90 -7.58 -9.89
N VAL A 143 -31.34 -6.45 -10.45
CA VAL A 143 -32.52 -6.38 -11.33
C VAL A 143 -32.30 -7.22 -12.60
N THR A 144 -31.11 -7.17 -13.19
CA THR A 144 -30.78 -8.00 -14.36
C THR A 144 -30.77 -9.49 -14.03
N GLU A 145 -30.23 -9.88 -12.86
CA GLU A 145 -30.28 -11.26 -12.39
C GLU A 145 -31.74 -11.74 -12.24
N ILE A 146 -32.60 -10.96 -11.58
CA ILE A 146 -34.03 -11.28 -11.42
C ILE A 146 -34.74 -11.37 -12.77
N SER A 147 -34.45 -10.45 -13.71
CA SER A 147 -35.08 -10.44 -15.03
C SER A 147 -34.68 -11.67 -15.86
N SER A 148 -33.42 -12.09 -15.79
CA SER A 148 -32.94 -13.30 -16.46
C SER A 148 -33.60 -14.58 -15.92
N LEU A 149 -33.97 -14.61 -14.63
CA LEU A 149 -34.70 -15.72 -14.03
C LEU A 149 -36.11 -15.88 -14.59
N ASN A 150 -36.74 -14.78 -15.00
CA ASN A 150 -38.09 -14.77 -15.56
C ASN A 150 -38.11 -15.01 -17.09
N ALA A 151 -36.96 -14.85 -17.77
CA ALA A 151 -36.84 -15.03 -19.22
C ALA A 151 -36.47 -16.46 -19.66
N ASP A 152 -36.18 -17.35 -18.72
CA ASP A 152 -36.00 -18.79 -18.96
C ASP A 152 -37.39 -19.46 -19.07
N ASP A 153 -38.07 -19.24 -20.20
CA ASP A 153 -39.48 -19.62 -20.42
C ASP A 153 -39.71 -21.04 -20.97
N GLY A 154 -38.71 -21.92 -20.95
CA GLY A 154 -38.80 -23.22 -21.64
C GLY A 154 -38.73 -24.47 -20.78
N SER A 155 -38.18 -24.39 -19.57
CA SER A 155 -37.99 -25.54 -18.69
C SER A 155 -38.47 -25.17 -17.29
N PRO A 156 -39.27 -26.02 -16.61
CA PRO A 156 -39.70 -25.76 -15.25
C PRO A 156 -38.46 -25.88 -14.35
N THR A 157 -37.70 -24.80 -14.22
CA THR A 157 -36.86 -24.64 -13.03
C THR A 157 -37.84 -24.65 -11.86
N SER A 158 -37.76 -25.72 -11.06
CA SER A 158 -38.67 -25.94 -9.93
C SER A 158 -38.82 -24.64 -9.16
N CYS A 159 -40.04 -24.27 -8.77
CA CYS A 159 -40.33 -23.13 -7.90
C CYS A 159 -39.35 -23.04 -6.72
N GLU A 160 -38.87 -24.19 -6.24
CA GLU A 160 -37.82 -24.33 -5.23
C GLU A 160 -36.46 -23.73 -5.62
N ALA A 161 -36.03 -23.86 -6.87
CA ALA A 161 -34.79 -23.27 -7.39
C ALA A 161 -34.90 -21.74 -7.47
N THR A 162 -36.06 -21.22 -7.87
CA THR A 162 -36.36 -19.78 -7.89
C THR A 162 -36.42 -19.23 -6.47
N LEU A 163 -37.12 -19.92 -5.55
CA LEU A 163 -37.17 -19.56 -4.13
C LEU A 163 -35.79 -19.59 -3.48
N ARG A 164 -34.97 -20.63 -3.72
CA ARG A 164 -33.58 -20.70 -3.21
C ARG A 164 -32.73 -19.54 -3.71
N LYS A 165 -32.87 -19.15 -4.98
CA LYS A 165 -32.15 -17.99 -5.54
C LYS A 165 -32.63 -16.68 -4.92
N ILE A 166 -33.95 -16.46 -4.77
CA ILE A 166 -34.50 -15.27 -4.10
C ILE A 166 -34.02 -15.18 -2.65
N SER A 167 -34.07 -16.28 -1.88
CA SER A 167 -33.53 -16.33 -0.51
C SER A 167 -32.04 -16.01 -0.47
N SER A 168 -31.25 -16.51 -1.44
CA SER A 168 -29.82 -16.22 -1.51
C SER A 168 -29.52 -14.75 -1.81
N LEU A 169 -30.36 -14.08 -2.61
CA LEU A 169 -30.21 -12.65 -2.89
C LEU A 169 -30.56 -11.79 -1.67
N LEU A 170 -31.61 -12.17 -0.92
CA LEU A 170 -32.00 -11.50 0.33
C LEU A 170 -30.90 -11.65 1.40
N ASP A 171 -30.36 -12.85 1.59
CA ASP A 171 -29.25 -13.09 2.52
C ASP A 171 -28.02 -12.24 2.17
N LYS A 172 -27.66 -12.16 0.89
CA LYS A 172 -26.53 -11.32 0.44
C LYS A 172 -26.74 -9.85 0.79
N TYR A 173 -27.95 -9.34 0.63
CA TYR A 173 -28.28 -7.95 0.95
C TYR A 173 -28.24 -7.71 2.46
N GLU A 174 -28.79 -8.63 3.26
CA GLU A 174 -28.81 -8.53 4.72
C GLU A 174 -27.39 -8.60 5.32
N ILE A 175 -26.53 -9.48 4.80
CA ILE A 175 -25.12 -9.56 5.19
C ILE A 175 -24.37 -8.26 4.86
N LYS A 176 -24.62 -7.68 3.68
CA LYS A 176 -23.99 -6.42 3.26
C LYS A 176 -24.41 -5.25 4.17
N ASN A 177 -25.68 -5.22 4.58
CA ASN A 177 -26.23 -4.20 5.48
C ASN A 177 -25.72 -4.33 6.94
N GLN A 178 -25.23 -5.50 7.35
CA GLN A 178 -24.62 -5.69 8.68
C GLN A 178 -23.10 -5.48 8.71
N LEU A 179 -22.45 -5.41 7.54
CA LEU A 179 -21.01 -5.12 7.41
C LEU A 179 -20.69 -3.67 7.06
N SER A 180 -21.69 -2.87 6.72
CA SER A 180 -21.58 -1.42 6.52
C SER A 180 -21.80 -0.64 7.81
#